data_AF-A0A9P5RT78-F1
#
_entry.id   AF-A0A9P5RT78-F1
#
_cell.length_a   1.000
_cell.length_b   1.000
_cell.length_c   1.000
_cell.angle_alpha   90.00
_cell.angle_beta   90.00
_cell.angle_gamma   90.00
#
_symmetry.space_group_name_H-M   'P 1'
#
loop_
_entity.id
_entity.type
_entity.pdbx_description
1 polymer ?
#
loop_
_entity_poly.entity_id
_entity_poly.type
_entity_poly.pdbx_seq_one_letter_code
_entity_poly.pdbx_strand_id
1 'polypeptide(L)'
;MTDPLIEKNPLQIPEIRARVSRLVSLEDAISCVRVSKAWSKDFASPIWCTVDFDIHNTFEGLDGDIVTKHGHHLRTIKNLKTQSQLNAVLRPTIKNVRVLQVTCATNARFRTLCMDLIYNSSRSLKKLTLEMDKNAKQQDFSSRMIS
;
A
#
# COMPACT_ATOMS: atom_id res chain seq x y z
N MET A 1 12.37 -30.51 40.27
CA MET A 1 12.32 -29.11 40.71
C MET A 1 12.02 -28.26 39.49
N THR A 2 10.74 -28.00 39.23
CA THR A 2 10.24 -26.95 38.34
C THR A 2 10.13 -25.68 39.20
N ASP A 3 10.38 -24.44 38.76
CA ASP A 3 10.86 -23.82 37.52
C ASP A 3 11.08 -22.36 37.99
N PRO A 4 12.27 -21.75 37.95
CA PRO A 4 12.36 -20.34 38.28
C PRO A 4 11.64 -19.61 37.15
N LEU A 5 10.62 -18.83 37.51
CA LEU A 5 9.91 -17.90 36.63
C LEU A 5 10.93 -16.99 35.94
N ILE A 6 11.51 -17.46 34.84
CA ILE A 6 12.16 -16.61 33.86
C ILE A 6 11.02 -15.71 33.40
N GLU A 7 10.99 -14.46 33.86
CA GLU A 7 10.17 -13.41 33.28
C GLU A 7 10.50 -13.40 31.79
N LYS A 8 9.71 -14.15 31.02
CA LYS A 8 9.84 -14.16 29.57
C LYS A 8 9.56 -12.74 29.16
N ASN A 9 10.60 -12.06 28.67
CA ASN A 9 10.50 -10.72 28.12
C ASN A 9 9.20 -10.64 27.29
N PRO A 10 8.25 -9.76 27.65
CA PRO A 10 6.91 -9.76 27.05
C PRO A 10 6.94 -9.55 25.54
N LEU A 11 8.01 -8.97 24.99
CA LEU A 11 8.22 -8.81 23.55
C LEU A 11 8.57 -10.11 22.82
N GLN A 12 8.82 -11.20 23.55
CA GLN A 12 8.90 -12.56 23.02
C GLN A 12 7.51 -13.15 22.73
N ILE A 13 6.46 -12.62 23.35
CA ILE A 13 5.08 -13.05 23.13
C ILE A 13 4.57 -12.41 21.82
N PRO A 14 4.26 -13.19 20.77
CA PRO A 14 3.86 -12.66 19.47
C PRO A 14 2.63 -11.74 19.53
N GLU A 15 1.66 -12.04 20.39
CA GLU A 15 0.44 -11.27 20.56
C GLU A 15 0.72 -9.87 21.11
N ILE A 16 1.66 -9.76 22.05
CA ILE A 16 2.10 -8.47 22.60
C ILE A 16 2.83 -7.70 21.51
N ARG A 17 3.76 -8.34 20.80
CA ARG A 17 4.52 -7.72 19.71
C ARG A 17 3.61 -7.22 18.57
N ALA A 18 2.59 -7.99 18.21
CA ALA A 18 1.60 -7.61 17.19
C ALA A 18 0.67 -6.47 17.63
N ARG A 19 0.47 -6.27 18.94
CA ARG A 19 -0.23 -5.08 19.47
C ARG A 19 0.68 -3.87 19.45
N VAL A 20 1.91 -4.01 19.92
CA VAL A 20 2.94 -2.95 19.89
C VAL A 20 3.19 -2.47 18.46
N SER A 21 3.26 -3.37 17.48
CA SER A 21 3.51 -3.01 16.09
C SER A 21 2.44 -2.09 15.47
N ARG A 22 1.24 -2.02 16.07
CA ARG A 22 0.18 -1.10 15.63
C ARG A 22 0.28 0.30 16.25
N LEU A 23 1.13 0.47 17.27
CA LEU A 23 1.27 1.70 18.05
C LEU A 23 2.56 2.46 17.75
N VAL A 24 3.54 1.80 17.13
CA VAL A 24 4.82 2.41 16.78
C VAL A 24 4.71 3.27 15.53
N SER A 25 5.60 4.26 15.43
CA SER A 25 5.77 5.04 14.21
C SER A 25 6.28 4.18 13.04
N LEU A 26 6.21 4.68 11.81
CA LEU A 26 6.78 3.99 10.66
C LEU A 26 8.30 3.80 10.81
N GLU A 27 9.00 4.82 11.31
CA GLU A 27 10.46 4.79 11.53
C GLU A 27 10.85 3.74 12.58
N ASP A 28 10.10 3.67 13.66
CA ASP A 28 10.27 2.66 14.70
C ASP A 28 9.96 1.26 14.17
N ALA A 29 8.90 1.11 13.36
CA ALA A 29 8.57 -0.17 12.73
C ALA A 29 9.70 -0.67 11.83
N ILE A 30 10.33 0.22 11.04
CA ILE A 30 11.50 -0.09 10.20
C ILE A 30 12.69 -0.52 11.06
N SER A 31 12.91 0.13 12.20
CA SER A 31 13.95 -0.30 13.15
C SER A 31 13.64 -1.68 13.75
N CYS A 32 12.37 -1.91 14.11
CA CYS A 32 11.90 -3.15 14.71
C CYS A 32 12.05 -4.36 13.77
N VAL A 33 11.80 -4.22 12.46
CA VAL A 33 11.95 -5.35 11.53
C VAL A 33 13.41 -5.84 11.40
N ARG A 34 14.39 -5.02 11.78
CA ARG A 34 15.83 -5.36 11.74
C ARG A 34 16.31 -6.15 12.95
N VAL A 35 15.51 -6.24 14.02
CA VAL A 35 15.91 -6.91 15.27
C VAL A 35 16.06 -8.42 15.09
N SER A 36 15.06 -9.07 14.50
CA SER A 36 15.10 -10.52 14.23
C SER A 36 14.03 -10.92 13.20
N LYS A 37 14.08 -12.17 12.71
CA LYS A 37 13.06 -12.71 11.80
C LYS A 37 11.64 -12.68 12.40
N ALA A 38 11.52 -12.95 13.70
CA ALA A 38 10.23 -12.92 14.41
C ALA A 38 9.65 -11.51 14.45
N TRP A 39 10.50 -10.51 14.71
CA TRP A 39 10.09 -9.10 14.69
C TRP A 39 9.78 -8.61 13.28
N SER A 40 10.57 -9.03 12.28
CA SER A 40 10.29 -8.73 10.88
C SER A 40 8.87 -9.13 10.47
N LYS A 41 8.41 -10.32 10.90
CA LYS A 41 7.06 -10.80 10.61
C LYS A 41 5.97 -9.91 11.22
N ASP A 42 6.14 -9.48 12.47
CA ASP A 42 5.08 -8.78 13.21
C ASP A 42 5.05 -7.27 12.94
N PHE A 43 6.20 -6.70 12.54
CA PHE A 43 6.34 -5.28 12.20
C PHE A 43 6.32 -4.99 10.69
N ALA A 44 6.26 -6.01 9.82
CA ALA A 44 6.04 -5.78 8.39
C ALA A 44 4.67 -5.14 8.12
N SER A 45 3.63 -5.53 8.87
CA SER A 45 2.28 -5.03 8.62
C SER A 45 2.13 -3.50 8.69
N PRO A 46 2.61 -2.78 9.74
CA PRO A 46 2.51 -1.32 9.79
C PRO A 46 3.29 -0.63 8.66
N ILE A 47 4.43 -1.17 8.23
CA ILE A 47 5.25 -0.62 7.13
C ILE A 47 4.49 -0.66 5.81
N TRP A 48 3.86 -1.80 5.50
CA TRP A 48 3.16 -2.02 4.23
C TRP A 48 1.68 -1.65 4.26
N CYS A 49 1.19 -1.09 5.37
CA CYS A 49 -0.23 -0.81 5.56
C CYS A 49 -0.75 0.31 4.63
N THR A 50 0.10 1.30 4.36
CA THR A 50 -0.24 2.48 3.58
C THR A 50 0.77 2.70 2.48
N VAL A 51 0.28 2.92 1.26
CA VAL A 51 1.06 3.45 0.15
C VAL A 51 0.42 4.76 -0.27
N ASP A 52 1.23 5.80 -0.27
CA ASP A 52 0.89 7.11 -0.77
C ASP A 52 1.89 7.43 -1.87
N PHE A 53 1.45 7.52 -3.12
CA PHE A 53 2.35 7.66 -4.26
C PHE A 53 3.01 9.05 -4.37
N ASP A 54 2.53 10.06 -3.64
CA ASP A 54 3.20 11.37 -3.57
C ASP A 54 4.38 11.35 -2.59
N ILE A 55 4.35 10.43 -1.60
CA ILE A 55 5.42 10.24 -0.60
C ILE A 55 6.33 9.07 -0.97
N HIS A 56 5.75 7.98 -1.47
CA HIS A 56 6.38 6.70 -1.77
C HIS A 56 6.46 6.47 -3.28
N ASN A 57 7.01 7.45 -4.01
CA ASN A 57 7.14 7.39 -5.47
C ASN A 57 7.91 6.13 -5.95
N THR A 58 8.86 5.62 -5.16
CA THR A 58 9.62 4.41 -5.48
C THR A 58 8.83 3.11 -5.40
N PHE A 59 7.60 3.13 -4.85
CA PHE A 59 6.78 1.92 -4.73
C PHE A 59 6.50 1.27 -6.09
N GLU A 60 6.34 2.09 -7.15
CA GLU A 60 6.08 1.56 -8.50
C GLU A 60 7.26 0.77 -9.09
N GLY A 61 8.48 1.05 -8.62
CA GLY A 61 9.70 0.36 -9.06
C GLY A 61 10.06 -0.86 -8.20
N LEU A 62 9.26 -1.19 -7.19
CA LEU A 62 9.52 -2.36 -6.36
C LEU A 62 9.31 -3.65 -7.14
N ASP A 63 10.16 -4.63 -6.85
CA ASP A 63 10.04 -5.96 -7.41
C ASP A 63 8.66 -6.57 -7.10
N GLY A 64 8.05 -7.18 -8.12
CA GLY A 64 6.72 -7.77 -8.01
C GLY A 64 6.62 -8.85 -6.93
N ASP A 65 7.70 -9.57 -6.64
CA ASP A 65 7.73 -10.61 -5.61
C ASP A 65 7.68 -10.00 -4.21
N ILE A 66 8.35 -8.85 -4.00
CA ILE A 66 8.31 -8.11 -2.73
C ILE A 66 6.88 -7.60 -2.49
N VAL A 67 6.27 -6.98 -3.51
CA VAL A 67 4.89 -6.50 -3.43
C VAL A 67 3.93 -7.66 -3.21
N THR A 68 4.14 -8.80 -3.87
CA THR A 68 3.30 -10.00 -3.69
C THR A 68 3.39 -10.52 -2.26
N LYS A 69 4.60 -10.61 -1.70
CA LYS A 69 4.86 -11.07 -0.33
C LYS A 69 4.15 -10.21 0.72
N HIS A 70 4.11 -8.89 0.54
CA HIS A 70 3.61 -7.97 1.56
C HIS A 70 2.27 -7.31 1.23
N GLY A 71 1.75 -7.48 0.00
CA GLY A 71 0.55 -6.79 -0.48
C GLY A 71 -0.72 -7.08 0.32
N HIS A 72 -0.78 -8.24 0.98
CA HIS A 72 -1.88 -8.60 1.88
C HIS A 72 -1.97 -7.73 3.14
N HIS A 73 -0.95 -6.93 3.47
CA HIS A 73 -0.97 -5.93 4.53
C HIS A 73 -1.55 -4.58 4.08
N LEU A 74 -1.61 -4.30 2.77
CA LEU A 74 -2.02 -3.00 2.26
C LEU A 74 -3.50 -2.74 2.56
N ARG A 75 -3.77 -1.58 3.18
CA ARG A 75 -5.12 -1.12 3.55
C ARG A 75 -5.45 0.25 2.98
N THR A 76 -4.44 1.06 2.69
CA THR A 76 -4.62 2.43 2.21
C THR A 76 -3.76 2.66 0.98
N ILE A 77 -4.38 3.09 -0.11
CA ILE A 77 -3.72 3.51 -1.34
C ILE A 77 -4.15 4.94 -1.63
N LYS A 78 -3.18 5.85 -1.73
CA LYS A 78 -3.43 7.28 -1.98
C LYS A 78 -2.67 7.80 -3.19
N ASN A 79 -3.21 8.87 -3.78
CA ASN A 79 -2.59 9.66 -4.84
C ASN A 79 -2.19 8.83 -6.07
N LEU A 80 -2.97 7.80 -6.40
CA LEU A 80 -2.73 6.97 -7.58
C LEU A 80 -3.12 7.76 -8.85
N LYS A 81 -2.13 8.09 -9.67
CA LYS A 81 -2.25 8.99 -10.83
C LYS A 81 -1.86 8.33 -12.15
N THR A 82 -0.91 7.40 -12.15
CA THR A 82 -0.33 6.84 -13.38
C THR A 82 -0.67 5.37 -13.58
N GLN A 83 -0.62 4.92 -14.84
CA GLN A 83 -0.81 3.51 -15.20
C GLN A 83 0.24 2.59 -14.55
N SER A 84 1.48 3.07 -14.39
CA SER A 84 2.57 2.35 -13.73
C SER A 84 2.25 2.08 -12.26
N GLN A 85 1.83 3.12 -11.54
CA GLN A 85 1.38 3.02 -10.14
C GLN A 85 0.19 2.06 -10.00
N LEU A 86 -0.76 2.11 -10.94
CA LEU A 86 -1.90 1.21 -10.98
C LEU A 86 -1.48 -0.25 -11.16
N ASN A 87 -0.55 -0.53 -12.07
CA ASN A 87 -0.02 -1.87 -12.30
C ASN A 87 0.74 -2.41 -11.06
N ALA A 88 1.40 -1.53 -10.31
CA ALA A 88 2.09 -1.92 -9.07
C ALA A 88 1.10 -2.43 -8.00
N VAL A 89 -0.12 -1.87 -7.94
CA VAL A 89 -1.13 -2.25 -6.94
C VAL A 89 -2.17 -3.25 -7.43
N LEU A 90 -2.26 -3.51 -8.73
CA LEU A 90 -3.12 -4.54 -9.32
C LEU A 90 -2.52 -5.94 -9.15
N ARG A 91 -2.37 -6.35 -7.89
CA ARG A 91 -1.87 -7.67 -7.50
C ARG A 91 -2.95 -8.45 -6.78
N PRO A 92 -3.12 -9.77 -7.02
CA PRO A 92 -4.12 -10.59 -6.32
C PRO A 92 -3.98 -10.58 -4.79
N THR A 93 -2.78 -10.31 -4.28
CA THR A 93 -2.51 -10.23 -2.83
C THR A 93 -3.05 -8.94 -2.22
N ILE A 94 -3.23 -7.88 -3.01
CA ILE A 94 -3.78 -6.58 -2.61
C ILE A 94 -5.31 -6.61 -2.80
N LYS A 95 -6.01 -7.20 -1.84
CA LYS A 95 -7.48 -7.38 -1.89
C LYS A 95 -8.25 -6.73 -0.74
N ASN A 96 -7.52 -6.23 0.26
CA ASN A 96 -8.07 -5.77 1.54
C ASN A 96 -7.99 -4.24 1.68
N VAL A 97 -7.99 -3.50 0.56
CA VAL A 97 -7.88 -2.05 0.54
C VAL A 97 -9.16 -1.43 1.12
N ARG A 98 -9.00 -0.63 2.17
CA ARG A 98 -10.07 0.08 2.88
C ARG A 98 -10.22 1.52 2.42
N VAL A 99 -9.12 2.15 2.02
CA VAL A 99 -9.10 3.53 1.55
C VAL A 99 -8.39 3.55 0.21
N LEU A 100 -9.09 4.03 -0.81
CA LEU A 100 -8.56 4.18 -2.17
C LEU A 100 -8.81 5.61 -2.64
N GLN A 101 -7.74 6.32 -2.97
CA GLN A 101 -7.78 7.64 -3.60
C GLN A 101 -7.06 7.59 -4.94
N VAL A 102 -7.82 7.86 -6.00
CA VAL A 102 -7.38 7.76 -7.39
C VAL A 102 -7.67 9.08 -8.09
N THR A 103 -6.68 9.58 -8.83
CA THR A 103 -6.87 10.63 -9.81
C THR A 103 -7.17 9.97 -11.15
N CYS A 104 -8.42 10.07 -11.59
CA CYS A 104 -8.91 9.51 -12.84
C CYS A 104 -8.26 10.22 -14.03
N ALA A 105 -7.39 9.50 -14.74
CA ALA A 105 -6.91 9.90 -16.05
C ALA A 105 -8.01 9.76 -17.13
N THR A 106 -7.84 10.45 -18.25
CA THR A 106 -8.73 10.36 -19.42
C THR A 106 -8.61 9.03 -20.18
N ASN A 107 -7.54 8.28 -19.93
CA ASN A 107 -7.25 7.01 -20.60
C ASN A 107 -8.28 5.92 -20.24
N ALA A 108 -8.96 5.35 -21.25
CA ALA A 108 -9.91 4.27 -21.09
C ALA A 108 -9.31 3.02 -20.41
N ARG A 109 -8.07 2.64 -20.75
CA ARG A 109 -7.40 1.48 -20.15
C ARG A 109 -7.15 1.68 -18.65
N PHE A 110 -6.75 2.89 -18.26
CA PHE A 110 -6.56 3.25 -16.86
C PHE A 110 -7.87 3.13 -16.07
N ARG A 111 -8.99 3.58 -16.67
CA ARG A 111 -10.32 3.47 -16.05
C ARG A 111 -10.74 2.02 -15.85
N THR A 112 -10.60 1.16 -16.85
CA THR A 112 -10.92 -0.27 -16.73
C THR A 112 -10.13 -0.90 -15.59
N LEU A 113 -8.82 -0.67 -15.56
CA LEU A 113 -7.94 -1.24 -14.55
C LEU A 113 -8.19 -0.67 -13.13
N CYS A 114 -8.61 0.60 -13.03
CA CYS A 114 -9.08 1.16 -11.77
C CYS A 114 -10.36 0.50 -11.28
N MET A 115 -11.31 0.22 -12.20
CA MET A 115 -12.53 -0.49 -11.85
C MET A 115 -12.23 -1.91 -11.37
N ASP A 116 -11.24 -2.59 -11.97
CA ASP A 116 -10.78 -3.90 -11.50
C ASP A 116 -10.22 -3.83 -10.07
N LEU A 117 -9.42 -2.80 -9.75
CA LEU A 117 -8.89 -2.59 -8.40
C LEU A 117 -10.01 -2.33 -7.38
N ILE A 118 -10.99 -1.51 -7.75
CA ILE A 118 -12.17 -1.21 -6.93
C ILE A 118 -12.98 -2.50 -6.71
N TYR A 119 -13.22 -3.27 -7.76
CA TYR A 119 -13.97 -4.53 -7.69
C TYR A 119 -13.27 -5.54 -6.78
N ASN A 120 -11.96 -5.72 -6.95
CA ASN A 120 -11.14 -6.61 -6.11
C ASN A 120 -11.15 -6.22 -4.63
N SER A 121 -11.31 -4.94 -4.34
CA SER A 121 -11.32 -4.40 -2.97
C SER A 121 -12.72 -4.18 -2.40
N SER A 122 -13.78 -4.43 -3.17
CA SER A 122 -15.18 -4.06 -2.90
C SER A 122 -15.68 -4.48 -1.52
N ARG A 123 -15.30 -5.67 -1.05
CA ARG A 123 -15.70 -6.21 0.27
C ARG A 123 -15.05 -5.51 1.46
N SER A 124 -13.93 -4.84 1.22
CA SER A 124 -13.12 -4.21 2.28
C SER A 124 -13.08 -2.68 2.19
N LEU A 125 -13.46 -2.12 1.04
CA LEU A 125 -13.40 -0.70 0.76
C LEU A 125 -14.40 0.06 1.62
N LYS A 126 -13.90 1.03 2.38
CA LYS A 126 -14.68 1.91 3.27
C LYS A 126 -14.73 3.35 2.78
N LYS A 127 -13.69 3.77 2.05
CA LYS A 127 -13.59 5.12 1.49
C LYS A 127 -13.00 5.04 0.09
N LEU A 128 -13.73 5.61 -0.87
CA LEU A 128 -13.30 5.81 -2.25
C LEU A 128 -13.29 7.31 -2.53
N THR A 129 -12.19 7.80 -3.09
CA THR A 129 -12.06 9.19 -3.55
C THR A 129 -11.59 9.16 -4.99
N LEU A 130 -12.43 9.69 -5.87
CA LEU A 130 -12.15 9.81 -7.30
C LEU A 130 -12.00 11.28 -7.64
N GLU A 131 -10.82 11.68 -8.06
CA GLU A 131 -10.52 13.05 -8.47
C GLU A 131 -10.32 13.10 -9.98
N MET A 132 -10.84 14.13 -10.65
CA MET A 132 -10.57 14.32 -12.08
C MET A 132 -9.26 15.08 -12.25
N ASP A 133 -8.41 14.62 -13.16
CA ASP A 133 -7.21 15.37 -13.53
C ASP A 133 -7.60 16.71 -14.18
N LYS A 134 -7.33 17.81 -13.46
CA LYS A 134 -7.65 19.17 -13.93
C LYS A 134 -6.72 19.63 -15.06
N ASN A 135 -5.60 18.95 -15.28
CA ASN A 135 -4.61 19.32 -16.30
C ASN A 135 -4.88 18.70 -17.69
N ALA A 136 -5.85 17.78 -17.80
CA ALA A 136 -6.14 17.06 -19.04
C ALA A 136 -6.78 17.91 -20.17
N LYS A 137 -7.04 19.21 -19.94
CA LYS A 137 -7.65 20.12 -20.94
C LYS A 137 -6.66 20.99 -21.73
N GLN A 138 -5.35 20.89 -21.51
CA GLN A 138 -4.40 21.85 -22.10
C GLN A 138 -3.53 21.32 -23.25
N GLN A 139 -3.56 20.02 -23.58
CA GLN A 139 -2.64 19.42 -24.56
C GLN A 139 -3.21 19.09 -25.95
N ASP A 140 -4.52 19.29 -26.21
CA ASP A 140 -5.14 18.73 -27.43
C ASP A 140 -5.59 19.76 -28.49
N PHE A 141 -5.02 20.98 -28.50
CA PHE A 141 -5.34 21.99 -29.54
C PHE A 141 -4.13 22.61 -30.26
N SER A 142 -2.89 22.20 -29.98
CA SER A 142 -1.71 22.84 -30.59
C SER A 142 -1.02 22.04 -31.71
N SER A 143 -1.52 20.87 -32.10
CA SER A 143 -0.84 19.99 -33.08
C SER A 143 -1.58 19.80 -34.41
N ARG A 144 -2.54 20.68 -34.76
CA ARG A 144 -3.25 20.65 -36.06
C ARG A 144 -3.17 21.95 -36.87
N MET A 145 -2.09 22.72 -36.73
CA MET A 145 -1.70 23.69 -37.74
C MET A 145 -0.19 23.64 -37.93
N ILE A 146 0.24 23.65 -39.19
CA ILE A 146 1.61 23.49 -39.70
C ILE A 146 1.98 21.99 -39.74
N SER A 147 2.11 21.31 -40.88
CA SER A 147 2.28 21.69 -42.30
C SER A 147 1.94 20.49 -43.18
#